data_AF-A0A920CXS4-F1
#
_entry.id   AF-A0A920CXS4-F1
#
_cell.length_a   1.000
_cell.length_b   1.000
_cell.length_c   1.000
_cell.angle_alpha   90.00
_cell.angle_beta   90.00
_cell.angle_gamma   90.00
#
_symmetry.space_group_name_H-M   'P 1'
#
loop_
_entity.id
_entity.type
_entity.pdbx_description
1 polymer ?
#
loop_
_entity_poly.entity_id
_entity_poly.type
_entity_poly.pdbx_seq_one_letter_code
_entity_poly.pdbx_strand_id
1 'polypeptide(L)'
;MSKILQRILQEIDDQKMIEKLLSLSKADLNSLLLELFEKQTDKMTPVDILKAYQVNRFSKPSDIDPVKFHALEAQLLTAAQKMNMQTVLLSPSAPLGSCSAFGCVDQYNVVSALRGTETLSDPSNMVAIIIADRIKRRIESNTPPVHYATTGRVVRAQAFSGKGFFAHFGLFCMVSSGKDTGSYSCEKQLLMKHLQFYKELLKEHFNATLSIVLRKRGGYTDGDGFFDKMTEVVQTSFPDTPLSFDYDDVDNKYYQGINFQIYMETEHEKMMIGDGGFVDWIGQMLGSKKERCLISGVGLDRFLLLSAKS
;
A
#
# COMPACT_ATOMS: atom_id res chain seq x y z
N MET A 1 18.22 -5.96 21.34
CA MET A 1 18.17 -4.50 21.57
C MET A 1 19.19 -3.85 20.65
N SER A 2 18.86 -2.75 19.95
CA SER A 2 19.82 -2.11 19.02
C SER A 2 20.98 -1.44 19.78
N LYS A 3 22.17 -1.39 19.18
CA LYS A 3 23.35 -0.70 19.76
C LYS A 3 23.06 0.77 20.08
N ILE A 4 22.23 1.42 19.25
CA ILE A 4 21.80 2.81 19.43
C ILE A 4 20.97 2.95 20.71
N LEU A 5 20.00 2.06 20.93
CA LEU A 5 19.14 2.11 22.11
C LEU A 5 19.94 1.87 23.40
N GLN A 6 20.89 0.94 23.39
CA GLN A 6 21.77 0.70 24.55
C GLN A 6 22.58 1.96 24.92
N ARG A 7 23.14 2.65 23.93
CA ARG A 7 23.87 3.91 24.14
C ARG A 7 23.00 4.99 24.78
N ILE A 8 21.76 5.16 24.29
CA ILE A 8 20.82 6.17 24.81
C ILE A 8 20.45 5.87 26.26
N LEU A 9 20.15 4.61 26.60
CA LEU A 9 19.78 4.22 27.97
C LEU A 9 20.93 4.39 28.96
N GLN A 10 22.18 4.24 28.51
CA GLN A 10 23.37 4.54 29.31
C GLN A 10 23.56 6.05 29.53
N GLU A 11 23.34 6.87 28.49
CA GLU A 11 23.47 8.33 28.57
C GLU A 11 22.43 8.96 29.52
N ILE A 12 21.22 8.39 29.56
CA ILE A 12 20.13 8.82 30.44
C ILE A 12 20.27 8.23 31.86
N ASP A 13 21.17 7.26 32.07
CA ASP A 13 21.34 6.49 33.31
C ASP A 13 20.04 5.82 33.81
N ASP A 14 19.21 5.32 32.89
CA ASP A 14 17.96 4.60 33.20
C ASP A 14 17.69 3.46 32.23
N GLN A 15 18.12 2.25 32.60
CA GLN A 15 17.93 1.05 31.77
C GLN A 15 16.45 0.63 31.64
N LYS A 16 15.57 1.12 32.52
CA LYS A 16 14.12 0.80 32.51
C LYS A 16 13.28 1.89 31.85
N MET A 17 13.91 2.91 31.26
CA MET A 17 13.19 4.05 30.69
C MET A 17 12.11 3.64 29.67
N ILE A 18 12.42 2.70 28.78
CA ILE A 18 11.45 2.21 27.78
C ILE A 18 10.24 1.55 28.45
N GLU A 19 10.46 0.71 29.46
CA GLU A 19 9.36 0.06 30.20
C GLU A 19 8.48 1.08 30.92
N LYS A 20 9.09 2.11 31.54
CA LYS A 20 8.36 3.21 32.17
C LYS A 20 7.51 3.98 31.16
N LEU A 21 8.07 4.31 29.99
CA LEU A 21 7.32 5.00 28.93
C LEU A 21 6.19 4.14 28.35
N LEU A 22 6.41 2.83 28.18
CA LEU A 22 5.40 1.89 27.72
C LEU A 22 4.28 1.63 28.74
N SER A 23 4.52 1.88 30.04
CA SER A 23 3.49 1.80 31.08
C SER A 23 2.52 2.97 31.09
N LEU A 24 2.84 4.08 30.40
CA LEU A 24 1.94 5.22 30.28
C LEU A 24 0.74 4.89 29.38
N SER A 25 -0.39 5.57 29.60
CA SER A 25 -1.46 5.54 28.63
C SER A 25 -0.99 6.14 27.30
N LYS A 26 -1.59 5.73 26.17
CA LYS A 26 -1.27 6.31 24.86
C LYS A 26 -1.46 7.83 24.83
N ALA A 27 -2.42 8.35 25.60
CA ALA A 27 -2.68 9.78 25.69
C ALA A 27 -1.57 10.51 26.47
N ASP A 28 -1.17 9.98 27.63
CA ASP A 28 -0.12 10.58 28.46
C ASP A 28 1.25 10.55 27.77
N LEU A 29 1.58 9.42 27.13
CA LEU A 29 2.79 9.32 26.32
C LEU A 29 2.79 10.35 25.18
N ASN A 30 1.62 10.61 24.58
CA ASN A 30 1.49 11.66 23.55
C ASN A 30 1.80 13.04 24.11
N SER A 31 1.17 13.39 25.23
CA SER A 31 1.36 14.69 25.89
C SER A 31 2.82 14.90 26.29
N LEU A 32 3.48 13.87 26.83
CA LEU A 32 4.90 13.91 27.15
C LEU A 32 5.78 14.17 25.92
N LEU A 33 5.51 13.47 24.82
CA LEU A 33 6.28 13.64 23.58
C LEU A 33 6.02 15.00 22.92
N LEU A 34 4.80 15.54 23.02
CA LEU A 34 4.46 16.88 22.56
C LEU A 34 5.24 17.95 23.33
N GLU A 35 5.26 17.87 24.66
CA GLU A 35 6.04 18.78 25.52
C GLU A 35 7.55 18.70 25.19
N LEU A 36 8.07 17.49 24.94
CA LEU A 36 9.47 17.30 24.55
C LEU A 36 9.77 18.00 23.21
N PHE A 37 8.90 17.84 22.20
CA PHE A 37 9.07 18.48 20.90
C PHE A 37 8.91 20.00 20.97
N GLU A 38 8.00 20.52 21.79
CA GLU A 38 7.88 21.96 22.06
C GLU A 38 9.20 22.52 22.60
N LYS A 39 9.73 21.95 23.69
CA LYS A 39 11.02 22.39 24.28
C LYS A 39 12.21 22.27 23.33
N GLN A 40 12.19 21.31 22.40
CA GLN A 40 13.21 21.18 21.37
C GLN A 40 13.08 22.29 20.33
N THR A 41 11.86 22.53 19.84
CA THR A 41 11.59 23.53 18.80
C THR A 41 11.74 24.96 19.28
N ASP A 42 11.47 25.26 20.56
CA ASP A 42 11.73 26.57 21.19
C ASP A 42 13.20 27.02 21.10
N LYS A 43 14.12 26.06 21.00
CA LYS A 43 15.55 26.31 20.89
C LYS A 43 16.04 26.38 19.44
N MET A 44 15.18 26.11 18.46
CA MET A 44 15.56 26.09 17.05
C MET A 44 15.52 27.50 16.45
N THR A 45 16.49 27.77 15.58
CA THR A 45 16.49 28.97 14.74
C THR A 45 16.08 28.62 13.30
N PRO A 46 15.66 29.59 12.48
CA PRO A 46 15.44 29.36 11.04
C PRO A 46 16.65 28.75 10.32
N VAL A 47 17.87 29.06 10.77
CA VAL A 47 19.11 28.46 10.23
C VAL A 47 19.17 26.96 10.53
N ASP A 48 18.75 26.54 11.71
CA ASP A 48 18.71 25.13 12.09
C ASP A 48 17.66 24.36 11.28
N ILE A 49 16.53 25.00 10.98
CA ILE A 49 15.52 24.44 10.06
C ILE A 49 16.11 24.22 8.66
N LEU A 50 16.87 25.18 8.13
CA LEU A 50 17.52 25.01 6.83
C LEU A 50 18.54 23.86 6.85
N LYS A 51 19.34 23.73 7.91
CA LYS A 51 20.27 22.60 8.09
C LYS A 51 19.51 21.27 8.18
N ALA A 52 18.42 21.22 8.93
CA ALA A 52 17.57 20.04 9.03
C ALA A 52 16.98 19.64 7.67
N TYR A 53 16.48 20.61 6.91
CA TYR A 53 16.01 20.40 5.53
C TYR A 53 17.13 19.87 4.62
N GLN A 54 18.36 20.36 4.77
CA GLN A 54 19.49 19.93 3.94
C GLN A 54 19.80 18.44 4.07
N VAL A 55 19.66 17.87 5.28
CA VAL A 55 20.01 16.47 5.57
C VAL A 55 18.82 15.51 5.61
N ASN A 56 17.58 16.02 5.71
CA ASN A 56 16.38 15.19 5.80
C ASN A 56 15.84 14.80 4.41
N ARG A 57 16.06 13.55 4.01
CA ARG A 57 15.57 13.00 2.73
C ARG A 57 14.04 12.96 2.60
N PHE A 58 13.29 12.94 3.70
CA PHE A 58 11.82 12.90 3.68
C PHE A 58 11.20 14.27 3.37
N SER A 59 11.99 15.33 3.40
CA SER A 59 11.53 16.71 3.22
C SER A 59 11.96 17.32 1.89
N LYS A 60 12.63 16.56 1.01
CA LYS A 60 13.06 17.05 -0.30
C LYS A 60 11.89 17.07 -1.28
N PRO A 61 11.87 17.98 -2.27
CA PRO A 61 10.89 17.88 -3.35
C PRO A 61 11.13 16.63 -4.20
N SER A 62 10.08 16.16 -4.86
CA SER A 62 10.21 15.18 -5.95
C SER A 62 10.69 15.87 -7.22
N ASP A 63 11.44 15.16 -8.07
CA ASP A 63 11.85 15.64 -9.39
C ASP A 63 10.75 15.47 -10.47
N ILE A 64 9.60 14.90 -10.10
CA ILE A 64 8.46 14.69 -11.00
C ILE A 64 7.74 16.01 -11.28
N ASP A 65 7.38 16.23 -12.56
CA ASP A 65 6.54 17.34 -12.98
C ASP A 65 5.17 17.29 -12.29
N PRO A 66 4.80 18.31 -11.49
CA PRO A 66 3.56 18.28 -10.71
C PRO A 66 2.30 18.35 -11.59
N VAL A 67 2.36 19.01 -12.75
CA VAL A 67 1.21 19.11 -13.67
C VAL A 67 0.93 17.74 -14.27
N LYS A 68 1.98 17.04 -14.74
CA LYS A 68 1.84 15.67 -15.27
C LYS A 68 1.40 14.69 -14.20
N PHE A 69 1.90 14.83 -12.97
CA PHE A 69 1.51 13.98 -11.85
C PHE A 69 0.02 14.08 -11.56
N HIS A 70 -0.51 15.28 -11.38
CA HIS A 70 -1.93 15.47 -11.09
C HIS A 70 -2.84 15.11 -12.26
N ALA A 71 -2.38 15.32 -13.51
CA ALA A 71 -3.11 14.85 -14.69
C ALA A 71 -3.25 13.32 -14.70
N LEU A 72 -2.17 12.59 -14.40
CA LEU A 72 -2.20 11.14 -14.28
C LEU A 72 -3.12 10.67 -13.14
N GLU A 73 -3.06 11.33 -11.97
CA GLU A 73 -3.97 11.01 -10.86
C GLU A 73 -5.44 11.13 -11.28
N ALA A 74 -5.81 12.27 -11.88
CA ALA A 74 -7.17 12.52 -12.35
C ALA A 74 -7.61 11.47 -13.40
N GLN A 75 -6.71 11.12 -14.32
CA GLN A 75 -6.98 10.10 -15.35
C GLN A 75 -7.24 8.72 -14.73
N LEU A 76 -6.40 8.27 -13.80
CA LEU A 76 -6.54 6.97 -13.13
C LEU A 76 -7.82 6.89 -12.29
N LEU A 77 -8.12 7.94 -11.52
CA LEU A 77 -9.34 8.01 -10.71
C LEU A 77 -10.60 8.05 -11.59
N THR A 78 -10.56 8.78 -12.72
CA THR A 78 -11.67 8.80 -13.68
C THR A 78 -11.91 7.43 -14.31
N ALA A 79 -10.84 6.72 -14.70
CA ALA A 79 -10.95 5.35 -15.20
C ALA A 79 -11.58 4.40 -14.15
N ALA A 80 -11.19 4.55 -12.88
CA ALA A 80 -11.75 3.74 -11.80
C ALA A 80 -13.25 4.01 -11.59
N GLN A 81 -13.67 5.28 -11.64
CA GLN A 81 -15.08 5.67 -11.56
C GLN A 81 -15.92 5.10 -12.71
N LYS A 82 -15.41 5.15 -13.95
CA LYS A 82 -16.08 4.53 -15.12
C LYS A 82 -16.32 3.03 -14.91
N MET A 83 -15.47 2.37 -14.12
CA MET A 83 -15.62 0.97 -13.75
C MET A 83 -16.40 0.75 -12.45
N ASN A 84 -17.19 1.73 -12.01
CA ASN A 84 -18.03 1.66 -10.80
C ASN A 84 -17.22 1.40 -9.52
N MET A 85 -16.03 2.00 -9.39
CA MET A 85 -15.26 1.99 -8.15
C MET A 85 -15.45 3.30 -7.41
N GLN A 86 -15.62 3.22 -6.09
CA GLN A 86 -15.68 4.39 -5.24
C GLN A 86 -14.28 4.98 -5.06
N THR A 87 -14.07 6.19 -5.54
CA THR A 87 -12.81 6.91 -5.34
C THR A 87 -12.80 7.63 -4.00
N VAL A 88 -11.69 7.53 -3.27
CA VAL A 88 -11.51 8.19 -1.97
C VAL A 88 -10.27 9.06 -1.99
N LEU A 89 -10.39 10.28 -1.46
CA LEU A 89 -9.24 11.14 -1.15
C LEU A 89 -8.80 10.86 0.28
N LEU A 90 -7.58 10.35 0.46
CA LEU A 90 -7.07 9.97 1.78
C LEU A 90 -6.47 11.15 2.53
N SER A 91 -6.46 11.02 3.86
CA SER A 91 -5.60 11.83 4.73
C SER A 91 -4.13 11.55 4.42
N PRO A 92 -3.22 12.55 4.51
CA PRO A 92 -1.77 12.31 4.43
C PRO A 92 -1.23 11.54 5.64
N SER A 93 -2.08 11.27 6.62
CA SER A 93 -1.75 10.59 7.88
C SER A 93 -2.64 9.37 8.09
N ALA A 94 -2.03 8.31 8.62
CA ALA A 94 -2.65 7.05 8.99
C ALA A 94 -2.58 6.84 10.51
N PRO A 95 -3.46 6.02 11.11
CA PRO A 95 -3.28 5.56 12.49
C PRO A 95 -1.90 4.92 12.71
N LEU A 96 -1.26 5.15 13.85
CA LEU A 96 0.03 4.53 14.17
C LEU A 96 -0.09 3.00 14.17
N GLY A 97 0.80 2.34 13.43
CA GLY A 97 0.81 0.89 13.27
C GLY A 97 -0.03 0.38 12.10
N SER A 98 -0.57 1.25 11.24
CA SER A 98 -1.43 0.84 10.12
C SER A 98 -0.71 -0.07 9.13
N CYS A 99 0.60 0.08 8.93
CA CYS A 99 1.35 -0.81 8.05
C CYS A 99 1.91 -2.04 8.76
N SER A 100 2.36 -1.88 10.01
CA SER A 100 3.02 -2.94 10.76
C SER A 100 2.05 -3.97 11.33
N ALA A 101 0.84 -3.54 11.71
CA ALA A 101 -0.20 -4.44 12.23
C ALA A 101 -0.65 -5.50 11.23
N PHE A 102 -0.56 -5.22 9.92
CA PHE A 102 -0.92 -6.15 8.84
C PHE A 102 0.30 -6.84 8.21
N GLY A 103 1.50 -6.64 8.75
CA GLY A 103 2.74 -7.22 8.22
C GLY A 103 3.16 -6.68 6.84
N CYS A 104 2.64 -5.52 6.42
CA CYS A 104 2.97 -4.93 5.12
C CYS A 104 4.38 -4.34 5.12
N VAL A 105 4.70 -3.60 6.18
CA VAL A 105 5.94 -2.84 6.33
C VAL A 105 6.28 -2.81 7.82
N ASP A 106 7.52 -3.14 8.18
CA ASP A 106 8.03 -2.99 9.55
C ASP A 106 7.90 -1.52 10.03
N GLN A 107 7.58 -1.31 11.31
CA GLN A 107 7.38 0.05 11.83
C GLN A 107 8.62 0.95 11.67
N TYR A 108 9.84 0.41 11.68
CA TYR A 108 11.07 1.17 11.42
C TYR A 108 11.16 1.69 9.97
N ASN A 109 10.39 1.11 9.05
CA ASN A 109 10.30 1.53 7.66
C ASN A 109 9.13 2.51 7.42
N VAL A 110 8.44 2.95 8.47
CA VAL A 110 7.36 3.93 8.45
C VAL A 110 7.76 5.16 9.28
N VAL A 111 7.40 6.35 8.80
CA VAL A 111 7.64 7.60 9.56
C VAL A 111 6.52 7.80 10.58
N SER A 112 6.74 7.30 11.80
CA SER A 112 5.85 7.51 12.95
C SER A 112 5.73 9.00 13.31
N ALA A 113 4.54 9.42 13.75
CA ALA A 113 4.25 10.79 14.16
C ALA A 113 3.52 10.83 15.52
N LEU A 114 3.38 12.03 16.09
CA LEU A 114 2.62 12.21 17.34
C LEU A 114 1.10 12.12 17.07
N ARG A 115 0.29 12.35 18.11
CA ARG A 115 -1.18 12.22 18.08
C ARG A 115 -1.69 10.84 17.66
N GLY A 116 -0.88 9.79 17.86
CA GLY A 116 -1.27 8.41 17.59
C GLY A 116 -1.32 8.09 16.09
N THR A 117 -0.50 8.78 15.31
CA THR A 117 -0.51 8.67 13.85
C THR A 117 0.86 8.30 13.29
N GLU A 118 0.88 7.98 12.00
CA GLU A 118 2.06 7.87 11.17
C GLU A 118 1.79 8.57 9.83
N THR A 119 2.86 8.86 9.08
CA THR A 119 2.70 9.36 7.71
C THR A 119 2.18 8.23 6.83
N LEU A 120 1.25 8.54 5.92
CA LEU A 120 0.71 7.57 4.98
C LEU A 120 1.85 6.86 4.23
N SER A 121 1.95 5.55 4.40
CA SER A 121 3.03 4.74 3.80
C SER A 121 2.53 3.70 2.79
N ASP A 122 1.24 3.34 2.90
CA ASP A 122 0.52 2.47 1.98
C ASP A 122 -0.95 2.91 1.91
N PRO A 123 -1.50 3.32 0.75
CA PRO A 123 -2.89 3.73 0.64
C PRO A 123 -3.87 2.55 0.71
N SER A 124 -3.41 1.33 0.38
CA SER A 124 -4.26 0.14 0.29
C SER A 124 -4.76 -0.30 1.67
N ASN A 125 -3.90 -0.24 2.70
CA ASN A 125 -4.32 -0.58 4.06
C ASN A 125 -5.31 0.45 4.63
N MET A 126 -5.15 1.73 4.26
CA MET A 126 -6.05 2.79 4.68
C MET A 126 -7.43 2.63 4.05
N VAL A 127 -7.49 2.29 2.77
CA VAL A 127 -8.76 1.98 2.12
C VAL A 127 -9.39 0.73 2.74
N ALA A 128 -8.62 -0.31 3.07
CA ALA A 128 -9.14 -1.48 3.77
C ALA A 128 -9.71 -1.13 5.16
N ILE A 129 -9.06 -0.24 5.92
CA ILE A 129 -9.58 0.28 7.20
C ILE A 129 -10.90 1.02 6.99
N ILE A 130 -10.99 1.88 5.96
CA ILE A 130 -12.21 2.62 5.63
C ILE A 130 -13.36 1.67 5.29
N ILE A 131 -13.11 0.65 4.45
CA ILE A 131 -14.12 -0.36 4.12
C ILE A 131 -14.57 -1.10 5.38
N ALA A 132 -13.63 -1.55 6.22
CA ALA A 132 -13.94 -2.25 7.45
C ALA A 132 -14.77 -1.39 8.43
N ASP A 133 -14.43 -0.10 8.60
CA ASP A 133 -15.21 0.83 9.42
C ASP A 133 -16.65 0.98 8.89
N ARG A 134 -16.80 1.19 7.58
CA ARG A 134 -18.11 1.35 6.94
C ARG A 134 -18.98 0.10 7.07
N ILE A 135 -18.41 -1.09 6.91
CA ILE A 135 -19.11 -2.36 7.15
C ILE A 135 -19.49 -2.49 8.62
N LYS A 136 -18.56 -2.24 9.56
CA LYS A 136 -18.79 -2.34 11.00
C LYS A 136 -19.90 -1.38 11.46
N ARG A 137 -19.95 -0.18 10.89
CA ARG A 137 -20.98 0.84 11.15
C ARG A 137 -22.28 0.63 10.37
N ARG A 138 -22.37 -0.43 9.55
CA ARG A 138 -23.52 -0.77 8.69
C ARG A 138 -23.92 0.35 7.72
N ILE A 139 -22.95 1.17 7.32
CA ILE A 139 -23.10 2.17 6.26
C ILE A 139 -23.02 1.50 4.89
N GLU A 140 -22.31 0.38 4.81
CA GLU A 140 -22.07 -0.36 3.58
C GLU A 140 -22.15 -1.86 3.84
N SER A 141 -22.54 -2.62 2.81
CA SER A 141 -22.53 -4.07 2.81
C SER A 141 -21.66 -4.55 1.66
N ASN A 142 -20.75 -5.49 1.95
CA ASN A 142 -19.93 -6.16 0.95
C ASN A 142 -20.51 -7.52 0.52
N THR A 143 -21.83 -7.72 0.71
CA THR A 143 -22.52 -8.89 0.15
C THR A 143 -22.46 -8.87 -1.37
N PRO A 144 -22.91 -7.79 -2.07
CA PRO A 144 -22.30 -7.42 -3.33
C PRO A 144 -20.86 -6.95 -3.07
N PRO A 145 -19.86 -7.41 -3.82
CA PRO A 145 -18.51 -6.89 -3.69
C PRO A 145 -18.46 -5.37 -3.83
N VAL A 146 -17.69 -4.73 -2.95
CA VAL A 146 -17.41 -3.30 -3.01
C VAL A 146 -16.00 -3.09 -3.55
N HIS A 147 -15.82 -2.03 -4.32
CA HIS A 147 -14.58 -1.72 -5.01
C HIS A 147 -14.22 -0.27 -4.78
N TYR A 148 -13.02 -0.04 -4.27
CA TYR A 148 -12.51 1.29 -3.98
C TYR A 148 -11.21 1.54 -4.75
N ALA A 149 -10.97 2.80 -5.08
CA ALA A 149 -9.72 3.25 -5.67
C ALA A 149 -9.26 4.57 -5.03
N THR A 150 -7.96 4.81 -5.03
CA THR A 150 -7.40 6.07 -4.54
C THR A 150 -6.04 6.35 -5.17
N THR A 151 -5.63 7.61 -5.13
CA THR A 151 -4.24 8.00 -5.28
C THR A 151 -3.74 8.61 -3.97
N GLY A 152 -2.45 8.46 -3.69
CA GLY A 152 -1.85 9.05 -2.52
C GLY A 152 -0.35 9.23 -2.66
N ARG A 153 0.16 10.36 -2.17
CA ARG A 153 1.58 10.53 -1.88
C ARG A 153 1.89 9.80 -0.59
N VAL A 154 2.85 8.88 -0.66
CA VAL A 154 3.31 8.10 0.48
C VAL A 154 4.74 8.42 0.84
N VAL A 155 5.11 8.15 2.09
CA VAL A 155 6.48 8.22 2.58
C VAL A 155 6.90 6.83 3.09
N ARG A 156 8.06 6.31 2.67
CA ARG A 156 8.62 5.06 3.19
C ARG A 156 10.04 5.29 3.70
N ALA A 157 10.29 4.90 4.94
CA ALA A 157 11.60 5.05 5.58
C ALA A 157 12.60 3.95 5.23
N GLN A 158 12.20 2.94 4.45
CA GLN A 158 13.12 1.97 3.89
C GLN A 158 14.18 2.66 3.04
N ALA A 159 15.45 2.28 3.24
CA ALA A 159 16.57 2.85 2.51
C ALA A 159 16.94 1.92 1.36
N PHE A 160 16.49 2.25 0.15
CA PHE A 160 16.98 1.63 -1.07
C PHE A 160 17.90 2.62 -1.80
N SER A 161 19.00 2.11 -2.33
CA SER A 161 19.93 2.88 -3.17
C SER A 161 19.68 2.59 -4.65
N GLY A 162 19.73 3.62 -5.49
CA GLY A 162 19.59 3.50 -6.95
C GLY A 162 18.61 4.50 -7.55
N LYS A 163 18.62 4.63 -8.89
CA LYS A 163 17.67 5.46 -9.63
C LYS A 163 16.25 4.91 -9.46
N GLY A 164 15.29 5.76 -9.12
CA GLY A 164 13.88 5.38 -8.97
C GLY A 164 13.45 4.96 -7.55
N PHE A 165 14.35 5.00 -6.57
CA PHE A 165 14.01 4.81 -5.16
C PHE A 165 13.83 6.15 -4.46
N PHE A 166 12.58 6.46 -4.09
CA PHE A 166 12.22 7.72 -3.48
C PHE A 166 11.81 7.51 -2.03
N ALA A 167 12.21 8.43 -1.16
CA ALA A 167 11.73 8.46 0.23
C ALA A 167 10.21 8.75 0.28
N HIS A 168 9.68 9.40 -0.76
CA HIS A 168 8.26 9.60 -0.97
C HIS A 168 7.89 9.52 -2.46
N PHE A 169 6.75 8.91 -2.77
CA PHE A 169 6.29 8.70 -4.14
C PHE A 169 4.76 8.60 -4.18
N GLY A 170 4.18 8.70 -5.37
CA GLY A 170 2.76 8.51 -5.61
C GLY A 170 2.43 7.06 -5.86
N LEU A 171 1.29 6.63 -5.33
CA LEU A 171 0.67 5.35 -5.60
C LEU A 171 -0.76 5.57 -6.07
N PHE A 172 -1.18 4.80 -7.06
CA PHE A 172 -2.58 4.48 -7.25
C PHE A 172 -2.82 3.08 -6.70
N CYS A 173 -3.90 2.88 -5.95
CA CYS A 173 -4.26 1.55 -5.50
C CYS A 173 -5.76 1.30 -5.60
N MET A 174 -6.09 0.01 -5.70
CA MET A 174 -7.44 -0.52 -5.67
C MET A 174 -7.57 -1.47 -4.50
N VAL A 175 -8.71 -1.42 -3.83
CA VAL A 175 -9.07 -2.37 -2.78
C VAL A 175 -10.49 -2.83 -3.02
N SER A 176 -10.66 -4.14 -3.11
CA SER A 176 -11.97 -4.75 -3.20
C SER A 176 -12.25 -5.61 -2.00
N SER A 177 -13.49 -5.58 -1.52
CA SER A 177 -13.96 -6.45 -0.46
C SER A 177 -15.23 -7.17 -0.87
N GLY A 178 -15.34 -8.43 -0.49
CA GLY A 178 -16.56 -9.20 -0.65
C GLY A 178 -16.64 -10.33 0.38
N LYS A 179 -17.70 -11.12 0.32
CA LYS A 179 -17.87 -12.30 1.17
C LYS A 179 -17.69 -13.59 0.43
N ASP A 180 -17.13 -14.58 1.12
CA ASP A 180 -17.10 -15.96 0.67
C ASP A 180 -18.51 -16.49 0.45
N THR A 181 -18.79 -16.86 -0.79
CA THR A 181 -20.04 -17.47 -1.23
C THR A 181 -19.84 -18.91 -1.71
N GLY A 182 -18.66 -19.50 -1.47
CA GLY A 182 -18.28 -20.83 -1.92
C GLY A 182 -17.62 -20.86 -3.30
N SER A 183 -16.89 -21.95 -3.57
CA SER A 183 -16.23 -22.25 -4.85
C SER A 183 -15.26 -21.16 -5.35
N TYR A 184 -14.71 -20.39 -4.41
CA TYR A 184 -13.86 -19.21 -4.64
C TYR A 184 -14.51 -18.15 -5.54
N SER A 185 -15.86 -18.10 -5.57
CA SER A 185 -16.60 -17.26 -6.51
C SER A 185 -16.33 -15.77 -6.28
N CYS A 186 -16.21 -15.36 -5.02
CA CYS A 186 -15.87 -13.99 -4.66
C CYS A 186 -14.45 -13.65 -5.11
N GLU A 187 -13.46 -14.47 -4.77
CA GLU A 187 -12.07 -14.28 -5.16
C GLU A 187 -11.91 -14.12 -6.68
N LYS A 188 -12.56 -15.01 -7.45
CA LYS A 188 -12.57 -14.92 -8.93
C LYS A 188 -13.11 -13.57 -9.40
N GLN A 189 -14.25 -13.12 -8.86
CA GLN A 189 -14.84 -11.83 -9.20
C GLN A 189 -13.92 -10.65 -8.86
N LEU A 190 -13.30 -10.66 -7.68
CA LEU A 190 -12.38 -9.60 -7.28
C LEU A 190 -11.15 -9.55 -8.20
N LEU A 191 -10.56 -10.72 -8.49
CA LEU A 191 -9.38 -10.83 -9.34
C LEU A 191 -9.67 -10.33 -10.75
N MET A 192 -10.77 -10.79 -11.36
CA MET A 192 -11.22 -10.32 -12.66
C MET A 192 -11.43 -8.81 -12.66
N LYS A 193 -12.04 -8.24 -11.62
CA LYS A 193 -12.28 -6.79 -11.53
C LYS A 193 -10.98 -5.98 -11.57
N HIS A 194 -9.96 -6.40 -10.82
CA HIS A 194 -8.67 -5.70 -10.78
C HIS A 194 -7.92 -5.84 -12.11
N LEU A 195 -7.84 -7.04 -12.67
CA LEU A 195 -7.13 -7.27 -13.93
C LEU A 195 -7.81 -6.59 -15.12
N GLN A 196 -9.15 -6.59 -15.14
CA GLN A 196 -9.92 -5.87 -16.17
C GLN A 196 -9.64 -4.38 -16.12
N PHE A 197 -9.50 -3.78 -14.93
CA PHE A 197 -9.14 -2.37 -14.82
C PHE A 197 -7.79 -2.07 -15.46
N TYR A 198 -6.75 -2.84 -15.13
CA TYR A 198 -5.44 -2.60 -15.72
C TYR A 198 -5.42 -2.87 -17.22
N LYS A 199 -6.14 -3.88 -17.70
CA LYS A 199 -6.26 -4.16 -19.14
C LYS A 199 -6.86 -2.98 -19.90
N GLU A 200 -8.00 -2.45 -19.45
CA GLU A 200 -8.65 -1.32 -20.13
C GLU A 200 -7.85 -0.04 -19.97
N LEU A 201 -7.29 0.22 -18.77
CA LEU A 201 -6.43 1.38 -18.53
C LEU A 201 -5.24 1.41 -19.51
N LEU A 202 -4.49 0.31 -19.62
CA LEU A 202 -3.32 0.23 -20.49
C LEU A 202 -3.68 0.35 -21.96
N LYS A 203 -4.78 -0.26 -22.37
CA LYS A 203 -5.26 -0.20 -23.75
C LYS A 203 -5.75 1.21 -24.12
N GLU A 204 -6.66 1.80 -23.35
CA GLU A 204 -7.32 3.06 -23.69
C GLU A 204 -6.40 4.27 -23.57
N HIS A 205 -5.49 4.24 -22.60
CA HIS A 205 -4.73 5.43 -22.23
C HIS A 205 -3.24 5.36 -22.55
N PHE A 206 -2.69 4.16 -22.74
CA PHE A 206 -1.26 3.97 -22.92
C PHE A 206 -0.89 3.21 -24.19
N ASN A 207 -1.89 2.82 -25.00
CA ASN A 207 -1.71 2.00 -26.21
C ASN A 207 -0.79 0.78 -25.94
N ALA A 208 -0.99 0.15 -24.79
CA ALA A 208 -0.13 -0.91 -24.28
C ALA A 208 -0.95 -2.15 -23.91
N THR A 209 -0.30 -3.31 -23.98
CA THR A 209 -0.87 -4.60 -23.61
C THR A 209 -0.55 -4.90 -22.15
N LEU A 210 -1.55 -5.42 -21.42
CA LEU A 210 -1.34 -5.98 -20.09
C LEU A 210 -0.66 -7.33 -20.20
N SER A 211 0.37 -7.55 -19.36
CA SER A 211 0.95 -8.87 -19.11
C SER A 211 1.02 -9.16 -17.62
N ILE A 212 0.86 -10.44 -17.26
CA ILE A 212 0.69 -10.87 -15.87
C ILE A 212 1.73 -11.94 -15.51
N VAL A 213 2.31 -11.80 -14.32
CA VAL A 213 3.04 -12.90 -13.66
C VAL A 213 2.26 -13.32 -12.43
N LEU A 214 1.81 -14.57 -12.36
CA LEU A 214 1.17 -15.14 -11.18
C LEU A 214 2.19 -15.84 -10.29
N ARG A 215 2.06 -15.63 -8.98
CA ARG A 215 2.93 -16.20 -7.96
C ARG A 215 2.11 -16.87 -6.86
N LYS A 216 2.41 -18.14 -6.59
CA LYS A 216 1.73 -18.92 -5.56
C LYS A 216 2.13 -18.45 -4.16
N ARG A 217 1.17 -18.39 -3.24
CA ARG A 217 1.36 -18.00 -1.83
C ARG A 217 0.65 -18.97 -0.90
N GLY A 218 1.11 -19.03 0.36
CA GLY A 218 0.41 -19.74 1.43
C GLY A 218 -0.86 -19.01 1.88
N GLY A 219 -1.57 -19.53 2.87
CA GLY A 219 -2.74 -18.86 3.48
C GLY A 219 -4.09 -19.53 3.22
N TYR A 220 -4.18 -20.36 2.18
CA TYR A 220 -5.33 -21.22 1.91
C TYR A 220 -5.04 -22.68 2.30
N THR A 221 -6.05 -23.39 2.81
CA THR A 221 -5.91 -24.81 3.17
C THR A 221 -5.60 -25.69 1.96
N ASP A 222 -6.31 -25.44 0.84
CA ASP A 222 -6.03 -26.05 -0.46
C ASP A 222 -5.33 -25.02 -1.36
N GLY A 223 -4.02 -24.83 -1.12
CA GLY A 223 -3.23 -23.82 -1.82
C GLY A 223 -3.04 -24.12 -3.31
N ASP A 224 -2.87 -25.39 -3.69
CA ASP A 224 -2.74 -25.82 -5.08
C ASP A 224 -4.07 -25.65 -5.84
N GLY A 225 -5.17 -26.20 -5.32
CA GLY A 225 -6.46 -26.08 -5.96
C GLY A 225 -6.95 -24.63 -6.04
N PHE A 226 -6.63 -23.80 -5.04
CA PHE A 226 -6.89 -22.35 -5.12
C PHE A 226 -6.10 -21.70 -6.27
N PHE A 227 -4.79 -21.95 -6.35
CA PHE A 227 -3.94 -21.37 -7.39
C PHE A 227 -4.37 -21.79 -8.80
N ASP A 228 -4.71 -23.07 -8.99
CA ASP A 228 -5.22 -23.60 -10.26
C ASP A 228 -6.53 -22.92 -10.66
N LYS A 229 -7.47 -22.77 -9.71
CA LYS A 229 -8.76 -22.12 -9.97
C LYS A 229 -8.63 -20.63 -10.30
N MET A 230 -7.68 -19.92 -9.69
CA MET A 230 -7.40 -18.53 -10.06
C MET A 230 -6.75 -18.45 -11.44
N THR A 231 -5.80 -19.34 -11.73
CA THR A 231 -5.13 -19.42 -13.04
C THR A 231 -6.13 -19.69 -14.15
N GLU A 232 -7.03 -20.67 -13.97
CA GLU A 232 -8.11 -20.99 -14.91
C GLU A 232 -8.98 -19.77 -15.21
N VAL A 233 -9.34 -18.99 -14.19
CA VAL A 233 -10.14 -17.77 -14.37
C VAL A 233 -9.38 -16.69 -15.12
N VAL A 234 -8.09 -16.51 -14.86
CA VAL A 234 -7.26 -15.54 -15.60
C VAL A 234 -7.16 -15.94 -17.07
N GLN A 235 -6.84 -17.21 -17.35
CA GLN A 235 -6.72 -17.72 -18.73
C GLN A 235 -8.05 -17.63 -19.50
N THR A 236 -9.16 -17.95 -18.85
CA THR A 236 -10.49 -17.93 -19.50
C THR A 236 -10.99 -16.51 -19.74
N SER A 237 -10.78 -15.60 -18.78
CA SER A 237 -11.29 -14.23 -18.86
C SER A 237 -10.40 -13.31 -19.68
N PHE A 238 -9.12 -13.65 -19.81
CA PHE A 238 -8.10 -12.85 -20.47
C PHE A 238 -7.24 -13.70 -21.43
N PRO A 239 -7.83 -14.35 -22.45
CA PRO A 239 -7.11 -15.28 -23.33
C PRO A 239 -5.97 -14.63 -24.11
N ASP A 240 -6.08 -13.33 -24.43
CA ASP A 240 -5.07 -12.58 -25.18
C ASP A 240 -4.02 -11.89 -24.28
N THR A 241 -4.08 -12.10 -22.96
CA THR A 241 -3.16 -11.48 -22.01
C THR A 241 -2.00 -12.42 -21.73
N PRO A 242 -0.74 -12.04 -22.05
CA PRO A 242 0.41 -12.88 -21.77
C PRO A 242 0.49 -13.19 -20.28
N LEU A 243 0.48 -14.48 -19.96
CA LEU A 243 0.48 -15.01 -18.62
C LEU A 243 1.72 -15.87 -18.40
N SER A 244 2.45 -15.57 -17.34
CA SER A 244 3.61 -16.35 -16.90
C SER A 244 3.55 -16.62 -15.41
N PHE A 245 4.40 -17.50 -14.92
CA PHE A 245 4.42 -17.95 -13.54
C PHE A 245 5.79 -17.76 -12.94
N ASP A 246 5.81 -17.39 -11.68
CA ASP A 246 7.03 -17.31 -10.89
C ASP A 246 6.81 -18.05 -9.57
N TYR A 247 7.65 -19.07 -9.39
CA TYR A 247 7.58 -20.05 -8.30
C TYR A 247 8.61 -19.75 -7.21
N ASP A 248 9.35 -18.65 -7.31
CA ASP A 248 10.29 -18.26 -6.28
C ASP A 248 9.55 -18.00 -4.95
N ASP A 249 10.07 -18.62 -3.90
CA ASP A 249 9.61 -18.40 -2.55
C ASP A 249 10.15 -17.05 -2.05
N VAL A 250 9.34 -16.01 -2.22
CA VAL A 250 9.66 -14.65 -1.78
C VAL A 250 9.01 -14.42 -0.42
N ASP A 251 9.78 -13.87 0.51
CA ASP A 251 9.41 -13.59 1.92
C ASP A 251 8.34 -12.47 2.08
N ASN A 252 7.42 -12.32 1.12
CA ASN A 252 6.31 -11.38 1.22
C ASN A 252 5.07 -12.08 1.81
N LYS A 253 5.10 -12.25 3.13
CA LYS A 253 4.19 -13.13 3.89
C LYS A 253 2.75 -12.65 4.05
N TYR A 254 2.40 -11.42 3.67
CA TYR A 254 1.04 -10.91 3.90
C TYR A 254 0.03 -11.33 2.82
N TYR A 255 0.50 -11.68 1.60
CA TYR A 255 -0.39 -12.16 0.55
C TYR A 255 -0.88 -13.58 0.82
N GLN A 256 -2.17 -13.83 0.52
CA GLN A 256 -2.87 -15.09 0.74
C GLN A 256 -3.18 -15.79 -0.59
N GLY A 257 -2.72 -17.03 -0.76
CA GLY A 257 -3.03 -17.91 -1.89
C GLY A 257 -2.32 -17.54 -3.20
N ILE A 258 -2.50 -16.31 -3.67
CA ILE A 258 -1.89 -15.80 -4.89
C ILE A 258 -1.57 -14.31 -4.77
N ASN A 259 -0.45 -13.92 -5.38
CA ASN A 259 -0.20 -12.54 -5.76
C ASN A 259 0.15 -12.49 -7.25
N PHE A 260 -0.06 -11.32 -7.87
CA PHE A 260 0.19 -11.10 -9.28
C PHE A 260 1.02 -9.84 -9.48
N GLN A 261 1.89 -9.85 -10.48
CA GLN A 261 2.59 -8.67 -10.96
C GLN A 261 1.97 -8.18 -12.26
N ILE A 262 1.92 -6.86 -12.41
CA ILE A 262 1.31 -6.17 -13.54
C ILE A 262 2.43 -5.58 -14.38
N TYR A 263 2.48 -5.99 -15.64
CA TYR A 263 3.39 -5.47 -16.64
C TYR A 263 2.63 -4.71 -17.71
N MET A 264 3.18 -3.57 -18.10
CA MET A 264 2.83 -2.85 -19.32
C MET A 264 3.79 -3.28 -20.42
N GLU A 265 3.25 -3.76 -21.54
CA GLU A 265 4.01 -4.14 -22.73
C GLU A 265 3.66 -3.21 -23.90
N THR A 266 4.69 -2.56 -24.44
CA THR A 266 4.64 -1.81 -25.70
C THR A 266 5.47 -2.54 -26.75
N GLU A 267 5.52 -2.04 -27.98
CA GLU A 267 6.39 -2.61 -29.03
C GLU A 267 7.88 -2.60 -28.67
N HIS A 268 8.29 -1.72 -27.75
CA HIS A 268 9.70 -1.48 -27.45
C HIS A 268 10.13 -1.98 -26.07
N GLU A 269 9.19 -2.11 -25.12
CA GLU A 269 9.53 -2.41 -23.74
C GLU A 269 8.45 -3.21 -23.00
N LYS A 270 8.91 -4.04 -22.07
CA LYS A 270 8.10 -4.71 -21.05
C LYS A 270 8.51 -4.19 -19.68
N MET A 271 7.53 -3.74 -18.92
CA MET A 271 7.79 -2.99 -17.70
C MET A 271 6.84 -3.33 -16.57
N MET A 272 7.40 -3.74 -15.43
CA MET A 272 6.61 -3.93 -14.22
C MET A 272 6.18 -2.57 -13.68
N ILE A 273 4.86 -2.35 -13.62
CA ILE A 273 4.26 -1.10 -13.16
C ILE A 273 3.62 -1.22 -11.78
N GLY A 274 3.33 -2.44 -11.34
CA GLY A 274 2.68 -2.69 -10.06
C GLY A 274 2.49 -4.16 -9.75
N ASP A 275 1.80 -4.41 -8.64
CA ASP A 275 1.41 -5.74 -8.19
C ASP A 275 0.08 -5.70 -7.43
N GLY A 276 -0.39 -6.89 -7.05
CA GLY A 276 -1.56 -7.07 -6.20
C GLY A 276 -1.66 -8.50 -5.71
N GLY A 277 -2.68 -8.78 -4.91
CA GLY A 277 -2.92 -10.10 -4.35
C GLY A 277 -3.97 -10.08 -3.25
N PHE A 278 -4.40 -11.26 -2.83
CA PHE A 278 -5.36 -11.35 -1.73
C PHE A 278 -4.69 -11.13 -0.39
N VAL A 279 -5.43 -10.52 0.51
CA VAL A 279 -5.03 -10.28 1.90
C VAL A 279 -6.20 -10.60 2.82
N ASP A 280 -5.93 -10.78 4.10
CA ASP A 280 -6.94 -11.10 5.11
C ASP A 280 -7.29 -9.89 6.00
N TRP A 281 -6.77 -8.70 5.71
CA TRP A 281 -6.82 -7.51 6.58
C TRP A 281 -8.23 -7.15 7.06
N ILE A 282 -9.21 -7.12 6.16
CA ILE A 282 -10.61 -6.83 6.51
C ILE A 282 -11.19 -7.94 7.40
N GLY A 283 -10.85 -9.20 7.12
CA GLY A 283 -11.24 -10.34 7.95
C GLY A 283 -10.65 -10.27 9.36
N GLN A 284 -9.38 -9.85 9.49
CA GLN A 284 -8.74 -9.62 10.78
C GLN A 284 -9.43 -8.49 11.57
N MET A 285 -9.72 -7.36 10.94
CA MET A 285 -10.37 -6.21 11.58
C MET A 285 -11.82 -6.48 12.00
N LEU A 286 -12.56 -7.27 11.21
CA LEU A 286 -13.96 -7.59 11.47
C LEU A 286 -14.15 -8.90 12.26
N GLY A 287 -13.08 -9.67 12.50
CA GLY A 287 -13.16 -10.97 13.17
C GLY A 287 -13.94 -12.02 12.37
N SER A 288 -13.88 -11.98 11.04
CA SER A 288 -14.69 -12.82 10.15
C SER A 288 -13.83 -13.50 9.08
N LYS A 289 -13.81 -14.84 9.10
CA LYS A 289 -13.15 -15.67 8.08
C LYS A 289 -13.88 -15.71 6.74
N LYS A 290 -15.10 -15.14 6.67
CA LYS A 290 -15.86 -15.02 5.43
C LYS A 290 -15.47 -13.80 4.61
N GLU A 291 -14.74 -12.85 5.17
CA GLU A 291 -14.31 -11.69 4.40
C GLU A 291 -13.24 -12.09 3.38
N ARG A 292 -13.30 -11.46 2.21
CA ARG A 292 -12.28 -11.50 1.17
C ARG A 292 -11.84 -10.08 0.88
N CYS A 293 -10.54 -9.90 0.72
CA CYS A 293 -9.94 -8.63 0.38
C CYS A 293 -8.90 -8.85 -0.71
N LEU A 294 -9.01 -8.08 -1.79
CA LEU A 294 -8.00 -8.04 -2.84
C LEU A 294 -7.47 -6.62 -2.94
N ILE A 295 -6.15 -6.49 -2.97
CA ILE A 295 -5.48 -5.21 -3.21
C ILE A 295 -4.68 -5.26 -4.49
N SER A 296 -4.49 -4.12 -5.13
CA SER A 296 -3.46 -3.93 -6.14
C SER A 296 -3.04 -2.47 -6.20
N GLY A 297 -1.87 -2.18 -6.74
CA GLY A 297 -1.45 -0.79 -6.96
C GLY A 297 -0.29 -0.65 -7.92
N VAL A 298 -0.13 0.58 -8.41
CA VAL A 298 0.93 0.98 -9.33
C VAL A 298 1.65 2.24 -8.83
N GLY A 299 2.96 2.31 -9.07
CA GLY A 299 3.78 3.45 -8.69
C GLY A 299 3.72 4.58 -9.72
N LEU A 300 3.14 5.73 -9.36
CA LEU A 300 2.90 6.85 -10.26
C LEU A 300 4.19 7.49 -10.76
N ASP A 301 5.15 7.73 -9.86
CA ASP A 301 6.44 8.34 -10.22
C ASP A 301 7.18 7.43 -11.22
N ARG A 302 7.18 6.12 -10.98
CA ARG A 302 7.76 5.13 -11.91
C ARG A 302 7.04 5.16 -13.25
N PHE A 303 5.72 5.22 -13.22
CA PHE A 303 4.87 5.25 -14.40
C PHE A 303 5.17 6.48 -15.28
N LEU A 304 5.34 7.67 -14.68
CA LEU A 304 5.67 8.93 -15.37
C LEU A 304 7.11 8.98 -15.90
N LEU A 305 8.08 8.45 -15.15
CA LEU A 305 9.48 8.44 -15.57
C LEU A 305 9.72 7.59 -16.82
N LEU A 306 8.83 6.63 -17.05
CA LEU A 306 8.95 5.64 -18.10
C LEU A 306 8.16 6.04 -19.36
N SER A 307 6.97 6.62 -19.17
CA SER A 307 6.19 7.25 -20.25
C SER A 307 6.81 8.55 -20.81
N ALA A 308 7.82 9.12 -20.16
CA ALA A 308 8.59 10.25 -20.70
C ALA A 308 9.70 9.85 -21.70
N LYS A 309 9.95 8.54 -21.88
CA LYS A 309 10.99 8.02 -22.77
C LYS A 309 10.46 7.43 -24.09
N SER A 310 9.14 7.31 -24.22
CA SER A 310 8.41 7.01 -25.45
C SER A 310 8.05 8.28 -26.20
#